data_AF-A0A3A8TFC0-F1
#
_entry.id   AF-A0A3A8TFC0-F1
#
_cell.length_a   1.000
_cell.length_b   1.000
_cell.length_c   1.000
_cell.angle_alpha   90.00
_cell.angle_beta   90.00
_cell.angle_gamma   90.00
#
_symmetry.space_group_name_H-M   'P 1'
#
loop_
_entity.id
_entity.type
_entity.pdbx_description
1 polymer ?
#
loop_
_entity_poly.entity_id
_entity_poly.type
_entity_poly.pdbx_seq_one_letter_code
_entity_poly.pdbx_strand_id
1 'polypeptide(L)'
;MTGSATMQAMRRFGAMLDAVCPRHRKHKQPLSLEPDAPRALADFFEVVGFSEAVGAGGNQPQQWRPTGEASQEWLRRTFETWFGEDAEARDTWGVERDDFSAAWNRLPAKFRILHPNPSRPLLTDESTPAEDPPLLELNLATGALKPLPERAVAHLIRATWSRVMSGRSAGIVNLRAEGEQVLEPVFSGLYRLAEGISGLDSGPGAAANTQGMLRRFFFDDFERYIEFVLGQPDARLSHFFRPAGQLVVLEPNQRLDPEHVSEPGFRRFTSRSEGLIVKDWFQAVGRIEGMGVWLQRTQHDRSVDLVVAPRNLEPMRTWLQRNGLELELEVETQPDIWSEPVT
;
A
#
# COMPACT_ATOMS: atom_id res chain seq x y z
N MET A 1 -9.95 -10.94 -29.49
CA MET A 1 -8.91 -11.91 -29.09
C MET A 1 -8.12 -11.48 -27.83
N THR A 2 -8.53 -10.42 -27.13
CA THR A 2 -7.84 -9.83 -25.95
C THR A 2 -8.15 -10.53 -24.62
N GLY A 3 -9.29 -11.22 -24.48
CA GLY A 3 -9.72 -11.83 -23.22
C GLY A 3 -8.82 -12.93 -22.64
N SER A 4 -7.98 -13.59 -23.45
CA SER A 4 -7.05 -14.61 -22.95
C SER A 4 -5.87 -14.00 -22.16
N ALA A 5 -5.34 -12.86 -22.63
CA ALA A 5 -4.19 -12.21 -21.99
C ALA A 5 -4.58 -11.51 -20.69
N THR A 6 -5.73 -10.83 -20.67
CA THR A 6 -6.32 -10.21 -19.47
C THR A 6 -6.52 -11.24 -18.35
N MET A 7 -7.19 -12.35 -18.67
CA MET A 7 -7.44 -13.40 -17.68
C MET A 7 -6.16 -14.09 -17.21
N GLN A 8 -5.18 -14.31 -18.09
CA GLN A 8 -3.87 -14.82 -17.69
C GLN A 8 -3.14 -13.87 -16.73
N ALA A 9 -3.20 -12.56 -16.98
CA ALA A 9 -2.61 -11.57 -16.09
C ALA A 9 -3.32 -11.55 -14.72
N MET A 10 -4.65 -11.61 -14.68
CA MET A 10 -5.40 -11.74 -13.42
C MET A 10 -5.00 -13.00 -12.66
N ARG A 11 -4.95 -14.17 -13.32
CA ARG A 11 -4.49 -15.43 -12.69
C ARG A 11 -3.06 -15.33 -12.17
N ARG A 12 -2.16 -14.67 -12.90
CA ARG A 12 -0.78 -14.38 -12.43
C ARG A 12 -0.82 -13.54 -11.17
N PHE A 13 -1.66 -12.51 -11.10
CA PHE A 13 -1.85 -11.70 -9.90
C PHE A 13 -2.36 -12.54 -8.72
N GLY A 14 -3.37 -13.39 -8.92
CA GLY A 14 -3.87 -14.31 -7.90
C GLY A 14 -2.79 -15.26 -7.36
N ALA A 15 -1.96 -15.82 -8.25
CA ALA A 15 -0.84 -16.68 -7.87
C ALA A 15 0.25 -15.94 -7.08
N MET A 16 0.56 -14.69 -7.47
CA MET A 16 1.49 -13.83 -6.71
C MET A 16 0.94 -13.55 -5.31
N LEU A 17 -0.36 -13.23 -5.21
CA LEU A 17 -1.04 -12.97 -3.95
C LEU A 17 -1.03 -14.19 -3.02
N ASP A 18 -1.34 -15.36 -3.54
CA ASP A 18 -1.33 -16.63 -2.78
C ASP A 18 0.07 -17.01 -2.30
N ALA A 19 1.12 -16.64 -3.06
CA ALA A 19 2.51 -16.88 -2.68
C ALA A 19 2.98 -15.97 -1.53
N VAL A 20 2.64 -14.67 -1.59
CA VAL A 20 3.09 -13.70 -0.58
C VAL A 20 2.23 -13.68 0.69
N CYS A 21 0.96 -14.13 0.59
CA CYS A 21 0.02 -14.18 1.71
C CYS A 21 -0.58 -15.59 1.89
N PRO A 22 0.13 -16.53 2.54
CA PRO A 22 -0.38 -17.88 2.79
C PRO A 22 -1.69 -17.91 3.58
N ARG A 23 -1.91 -16.94 4.48
CA ARG A 23 -3.16 -16.78 5.24
C ARG A 23 -4.34 -16.49 4.31
N HIS A 24 -4.16 -15.62 3.30
CA HIS A 24 -5.18 -15.41 2.27
C HIS A 24 -5.47 -16.72 1.55
N ARG A 25 -4.45 -17.40 1.00
CA ARG A 25 -4.62 -18.70 0.31
C ARG A 25 -5.42 -19.71 1.13
N LYS A 26 -5.18 -19.81 2.44
CA LYS A 26 -5.85 -20.76 3.35
C LYS A 26 -7.31 -20.42 3.63
N HIS A 27 -7.62 -19.12 3.78
CA HIS A 27 -8.95 -18.64 4.19
C HIS A 27 -9.75 -17.99 3.07
N LYS A 28 -9.23 -18.04 1.84
CA LYS A 28 -9.86 -17.50 0.63
C LYS A 28 -11.19 -18.18 0.39
N GLN A 29 -12.23 -17.37 0.36
CA GLN A 29 -13.57 -17.77 -0.03
C GLN A 29 -13.79 -17.39 -1.50
N PRO A 30 -14.40 -18.28 -2.30
CA PRO A 30 -14.86 -17.92 -3.64
C PRO A 30 -15.80 -16.72 -3.57
N LEU A 31 -15.66 -15.80 -4.52
CA LEU A 31 -16.56 -14.66 -4.68
C LEU A 31 -16.92 -14.54 -6.17
N SER A 32 -18.20 -14.70 -6.47
CA SER A 32 -18.76 -14.46 -7.80
C SER A 32 -19.70 -13.26 -7.72
N LEU A 33 -19.54 -12.35 -8.67
CA LEU A 33 -20.42 -11.20 -8.79
C LEU A 33 -21.73 -11.55 -9.49
N GLU A 34 -22.68 -10.62 -9.44
CA GLU A 34 -23.95 -10.69 -10.15
C GLU A 34 -23.72 -10.89 -11.67
N PRO A 35 -24.61 -11.62 -12.40
CA PRO A 35 -24.39 -11.97 -13.81
C PRO A 35 -24.20 -10.78 -14.76
N ASP A 36 -24.71 -9.63 -14.36
CA ASP A 36 -24.68 -8.38 -15.11
C ASP A 36 -23.55 -7.44 -14.66
N ALA A 37 -22.67 -7.88 -13.74
CA ALA A 37 -21.47 -7.15 -13.36
C ALA A 37 -20.47 -7.10 -14.54
N PRO A 38 -19.71 -6.00 -14.71
CA PRO A 38 -18.67 -5.91 -15.73
C PRO A 38 -17.69 -7.09 -15.66
N ARG A 39 -17.40 -7.70 -16.81
CA ARG A 39 -16.66 -8.97 -16.87
C ARG A 39 -15.29 -8.88 -16.20
N ALA A 40 -14.55 -7.78 -16.39
CA ALA A 40 -13.22 -7.63 -15.80
C ALA A 40 -13.25 -7.55 -14.26
N LEU A 41 -14.31 -6.98 -13.68
CA LEU A 41 -14.53 -6.99 -12.23
C LEU A 41 -14.85 -8.41 -11.74
N ALA A 42 -15.75 -9.10 -12.44
CA ALA A 42 -16.10 -10.48 -12.12
C ALA A 42 -14.86 -11.38 -12.15
N ASP A 43 -14.03 -11.28 -13.20
CA ASP A 43 -12.79 -12.04 -13.33
C ASP A 43 -11.79 -11.73 -12.20
N PHE A 44 -11.66 -10.44 -11.81
CA PHE A 44 -10.81 -10.05 -10.68
C PHE A 44 -11.26 -10.73 -9.39
N PHE A 45 -12.54 -10.64 -9.02
CA PHE A 45 -13.05 -11.21 -7.77
C PHE A 45 -13.11 -12.75 -7.81
N GLU A 46 -13.31 -13.36 -8.97
CA GLU A 46 -13.22 -14.81 -9.15
C GLU A 46 -11.79 -15.29 -8.85
N VAL A 47 -10.78 -14.59 -9.35
CA VAL A 47 -9.38 -14.96 -9.15
C VAL A 47 -8.88 -14.63 -7.75
N VAL A 48 -9.22 -13.46 -7.23
CA VAL A 48 -8.69 -12.96 -5.96
C VAL A 48 -9.50 -13.51 -4.79
N GLY A 49 -10.81 -13.71 -4.93
CA GLY A 49 -11.68 -14.17 -3.84
C GLY A 49 -11.75 -13.17 -2.68
N PHE A 50 -12.21 -13.66 -1.53
CA PHE A 50 -12.44 -12.84 -0.34
C PHE A 50 -11.78 -13.47 0.90
N SER A 51 -11.10 -12.66 1.71
CA SER A 51 -10.56 -13.06 3.01
C SER A 51 -10.29 -11.84 3.93
N GLU A 52 -9.85 -12.07 5.16
CA GLU A 52 -9.41 -11.01 6.08
C GLU A 52 -8.30 -10.10 5.49
N ALA A 53 -7.33 -10.72 4.81
CA ALA A 53 -6.26 -10.01 4.13
C ALA A 53 -6.79 -9.19 2.94
N VAL A 54 -7.86 -9.66 2.30
CA VAL A 54 -8.37 -9.17 1.02
C VAL A 54 -9.89 -9.02 1.07
N GLY A 55 -10.35 -7.81 1.37
CA GLY A 55 -11.77 -7.44 1.27
C GLY A 55 -12.61 -7.55 2.53
N ALA A 56 -12.29 -8.39 3.53
CA ALA A 56 -13.18 -8.60 4.69
C ALA A 56 -13.04 -7.60 5.85
N GLY A 57 -12.09 -6.67 5.80
CA GLY A 57 -11.86 -5.70 6.86
C GLY A 57 -11.15 -6.34 8.07
N GLY A 58 -9.83 -6.26 8.07
CA GLY A 58 -9.06 -6.17 9.33
C GLY A 58 -9.14 -4.76 9.92
N ASN A 59 -8.33 -4.44 10.93
CA ASN A 59 -8.38 -3.21 11.76
C ASN A 59 -8.24 -1.83 11.04
N GLN A 60 -8.43 -1.71 9.72
CA GLN A 60 -8.40 -0.45 8.97
C GLN A 60 -9.46 -0.40 7.84
N PRO A 61 -9.99 0.79 7.49
CA PRO A 61 -11.25 1.02 6.73
C PRO A 61 -11.25 0.67 5.23
N GLN A 62 -10.41 -0.27 4.77
CA GLN A 62 -10.29 -0.66 3.35
C GLN A 62 -11.10 -1.92 3.01
N GLN A 63 -12.32 -2.03 3.54
CA GLN A 63 -13.20 -3.17 3.26
C GLN A 63 -13.85 -2.98 1.89
N TRP A 64 -13.79 -3.93 0.97
CA TRP A 64 -14.50 -3.75 -0.31
C TRP A 64 -16.00 -4.01 -0.14
N ARG A 65 -16.82 -3.39 -1.00
CA ARG A 65 -18.26 -3.69 -1.12
C ARG A 65 -18.51 -4.28 -2.51
N PRO A 66 -18.07 -5.52 -2.75
CA PRO A 66 -18.01 -6.09 -4.09
C PRO A 66 -19.39 -6.41 -4.70
N THR A 67 -20.48 -6.35 -3.94
CA THR A 67 -21.85 -6.57 -4.45
C THR A 67 -22.60 -5.25 -4.57
N GLY A 68 -23.58 -5.18 -5.47
CA GLY A 68 -24.46 -4.01 -5.61
C GLY A 68 -25.24 -3.71 -4.33
N GLU A 69 -25.80 -4.75 -3.69
CA GLU A 69 -26.54 -4.63 -2.42
C GLU A 69 -25.68 -4.04 -1.30
N ALA A 70 -24.50 -4.61 -1.04
CA ALA A 70 -23.58 -4.06 -0.02
C ALA A 70 -23.11 -2.64 -0.33
N SER A 71 -23.01 -2.26 -1.61
CA SER A 71 -22.67 -0.89 -2.03
C SER A 71 -23.79 0.09 -1.71
N GLN A 72 -25.04 -0.30 -2.02
CA GLN A 72 -26.23 0.50 -1.72
C GLN A 72 -26.44 0.66 -0.22
N GLU A 73 -26.32 -0.43 0.54
CA GLU A 73 -26.50 -0.41 1.99
C GLU A 73 -25.42 0.43 2.69
N TRP A 74 -24.17 0.31 2.26
CA TRP A 74 -23.10 1.17 2.78
C TRP A 74 -23.39 2.64 2.51
N LEU A 75 -23.74 2.98 1.26
CA LEU A 75 -23.97 4.37 0.89
C LEU A 75 -25.21 4.96 1.58
N ARG A 76 -26.27 4.17 1.76
CA ARG A 76 -27.45 4.55 2.54
C ARG A 76 -27.06 4.96 3.95
N ARG A 77 -26.32 4.12 4.68
CA ARG A 77 -25.84 4.44 6.04
C ARG A 77 -24.96 5.68 6.05
N THR A 78 -24.10 5.81 5.05
CA THR A 78 -23.20 6.96 4.91
C THR A 78 -23.98 8.26 4.68
N PHE A 79 -25.00 8.25 3.83
CA PHE A 79 -25.91 9.39 3.66
C PHE A 79 -26.70 9.70 4.92
N GLU A 80 -27.21 8.70 5.63
CA GLU A 80 -27.89 8.89 6.92
C GLU A 80 -26.99 9.58 7.93
N THR A 81 -25.71 9.20 8.01
CA THR A 81 -24.74 9.87 8.89
C THR A 81 -24.43 11.30 8.40
N TRP A 82 -23.98 11.46 7.15
CA TRP A 82 -23.60 12.77 6.62
C TRP A 82 -24.76 13.76 6.69
N PHE A 83 -25.93 13.38 6.18
CA PHE A 83 -27.05 14.29 6.09
C PHE A 83 -27.88 14.33 7.38
N GLY A 84 -27.80 13.33 8.26
CA GLY A 84 -28.45 13.38 9.58
C GLY A 84 -27.75 14.34 10.54
N GLU A 85 -26.42 14.46 10.43
CA GLU A 85 -25.59 15.13 11.44
C GLU A 85 -24.90 16.41 10.92
N ASP A 86 -24.63 16.52 9.60
CA ASP A 86 -23.87 17.63 9.01
C ASP A 86 -24.75 18.50 8.09
N ALA A 87 -25.02 19.73 8.54
CA ALA A 87 -25.81 20.70 7.78
C ALA A 87 -25.08 21.21 6.52
N GLU A 88 -23.76 21.36 6.59
CA GLU A 88 -22.96 21.83 5.46
C GLU A 88 -22.90 20.77 4.35
N ALA A 89 -22.81 19.50 4.74
CA ALA A 89 -22.95 18.38 3.81
C ALA A 89 -24.33 18.37 3.15
N ARG A 90 -25.42 18.59 3.91
CA ARG A 90 -26.77 18.69 3.33
C ARG A 90 -26.89 19.83 2.31
N ASP A 91 -26.44 21.03 2.67
CA ASP A 91 -26.52 22.21 1.82
C ASP A 91 -25.72 22.03 0.53
N THR A 92 -24.50 21.49 0.62
CA THR A 92 -23.64 21.17 -0.53
C THR A 92 -24.32 20.21 -1.51
N TRP A 93 -25.02 19.23 -0.96
CA TRP A 93 -25.72 18.22 -1.73
C TRP A 93 -27.12 18.63 -2.15
N GLY A 94 -27.63 19.77 -1.66
CA GLY A 94 -28.98 20.25 -1.90
C GLY A 94 -30.03 19.23 -1.47
N VAL A 95 -29.84 18.60 -0.30
CA VAL A 95 -30.74 17.60 0.27
C VAL A 95 -31.42 18.11 1.53
N GLU A 96 -32.66 17.71 1.74
CA GLU A 96 -33.38 17.96 2.98
C GLU A 96 -33.02 16.90 4.03
N ARG A 97 -33.29 17.20 5.30
CA ARG A 97 -33.13 16.22 6.37
C ARG A 97 -34.08 15.04 6.11
N ASP A 98 -33.54 13.82 6.16
CA ASP A 98 -34.25 12.56 5.92
C ASP A 98 -34.79 12.33 4.49
N ASP A 99 -34.49 13.22 3.52
CA ASP A 99 -34.74 13.02 2.08
C ASP A 99 -33.44 13.14 1.27
N PHE A 100 -32.88 11.99 0.90
CA PHE A 100 -31.62 11.90 0.17
C PHE A 100 -31.80 11.65 -1.34
N SER A 101 -33.02 11.79 -1.86
CA SER A 101 -33.33 11.47 -3.26
C SER A 101 -32.47 12.24 -4.26
N ALA A 102 -32.22 13.53 -4.00
CA ALA A 102 -31.34 14.34 -4.84
C ALA A 102 -29.87 13.84 -4.85
N ALA A 103 -29.38 13.31 -3.72
CA ALA A 103 -28.04 12.71 -3.65
C ALA A 103 -27.97 11.40 -4.44
N TRP A 104 -29.00 10.54 -4.32
CA TRP A 104 -29.10 9.30 -5.11
C TRP A 104 -29.12 9.56 -6.62
N ASN A 105 -29.83 10.60 -7.05
CA ASN A 105 -29.90 10.99 -8.46
C ASN A 105 -28.58 11.49 -9.06
N ARG A 106 -27.60 11.88 -8.23
CA ARG A 106 -26.25 12.29 -8.69
C ARG A 106 -25.32 11.10 -8.93
N LEU A 107 -25.67 9.92 -8.46
CA LEU A 107 -24.88 8.70 -8.63
C LEU A 107 -25.16 8.06 -9.99
N PRO A 108 -24.24 7.22 -10.49
CA PRO A 108 -24.54 6.43 -11.68
C PRO A 108 -25.73 5.49 -11.46
N ALA A 109 -26.47 5.19 -12.53
CA ALA A 109 -27.63 4.29 -12.46
C ALA A 109 -27.26 2.90 -11.92
N LYS A 110 -26.06 2.44 -12.25
CA LYS A 110 -25.47 1.24 -11.68
C LYS A 110 -24.05 1.56 -11.19
N PHE A 111 -23.79 1.29 -9.92
CA PHE A 111 -22.49 1.54 -9.32
C PHE A 111 -22.11 0.51 -8.26
N ARG A 112 -20.83 0.47 -7.93
CA ARG A 112 -20.28 -0.33 -6.84
C ARG A 112 -19.20 0.44 -6.09
N ILE A 113 -19.16 0.28 -4.76
CA ILE A 113 -18.16 0.91 -3.89
C ILE A 113 -16.92 0.03 -3.81
N LEU A 114 -15.81 0.52 -4.37
CA LEU A 114 -14.52 -0.19 -4.37
C LEU A 114 -13.66 0.19 -3.17
N HIS A 115 -13.86 1.38 -2.59
CA HIS A 115 -13.15 1.82 -1.40
C HIS A 115 -14.06 2.72 -0.52
N PRO A 116 -14.68 2.18 0.55
CA PRO A 116 -15.65 2.87 1.39
C PRO A 116 -14.97 3.78 2.42
N ASN A 117 -14.35 4.86 1.94
CA ASN A 117 -13.86 5.92 2.81
C ASN A 117 -15.01 6.91 3.08
N PRO A 118 -15.42 7.15 4.35
CA PRO A 118 -16.48 8.08 4.70
C PRO A 118 -16.19 9.56 4.37
N SER A 119 -15.01 9.91 3.89
CA SER A 119 -14.67 11.28 3.46
C SER A 119 -14.55 11.41 1.94
N ARG A 120 -14.10 10.34 1.26
CA ARG A 120 -13.78 10.32 -0.17
C ARG A 120 -13.95 8.90 -0.71
N PRO A 121 -15.18 8.37 -0.81
CA PRO A 121 -15.36 7.02 -1.27
C PRO A 121 -15.02 6.90 -2.75
N LEU A 122 -14.44 5.76 -3.12
CA LEU A 122 -14.19 5.42 -4.51
C LEU A 122 -15.23 4.41 -4.98
N LEU A 123 -15.83 4.71 -6.11
CA LEU A 123 -16.87 3.90 -6.74
C LEU A 123 -16.58 3.73 -8.22
N THR A 124 -17.27 2.78 -8.83
CA THR A 124 -17.19 2.55 -10.27
C THR A 124 -18.56 2.72 -10.91
N ASP A 125 -18.60 3.32 -12.10
CA ASP A 125 -19.82 3.45 -12.91
C ASP A 125 -19.96 2.26 -13.86
N GLU A 126 -20.89 1.37 -13.55
CA GLU A 126 -21.18 0.14 -14.29
C GLU A 126 -22.32 0.33 -15.29
N SER A 127 -22.85 1.55 -15.41
CA SER A 127 -23.88 1.90 -16.39
C SER A 127 -23.30 2.00 -17.80
N THR A 128 -21.98 2.12 -17.92
CA THR A 128 -21.27 2.19 -19.21
C THR A 128 -20.88 0.80 -19.71
N PRO A 129 -20.96 0.51 -21.03
CA PRO A 129 -20.67 -0.82 -21.59
C PRO A 129 -19.17 -1.14 -21.66
N ALA A 130 -18.34 -0.51 -20.82
CA ALA A 130 -16.90 -0.76 -20.80
C ALA A 130 -16.59 -2.11 -20.16
N GLU A 131 -15.59 -2.82 -20.71
CA GLU A 131 -15.10 -4.09 -20.15
C GLU A 131 -14.52 -3.90 -18.73
N ASP A 132 -13.73 -2.83 -18.54
CA ASP A 132 -13.26 -2.32 -17.26
C ASP A 132 -13.85 -0.91 -17.01
N PRO A 133 -14.78 -0.77 -16.07
CA PRO A 133 -15.50 0.48 -15.84
C PRO A 133 -14.59 1.59 -15.25
N PRO A 134 -14.96 2.87 -15.43
CA PRO A 134 -14.17 3.98 -14.90
C PRO A 134 -14.25 4.06 -13.37
N LEU A 135 -13.13 4.44 -12.74
CA LEU A 135 -13.09 4.75 -11.32
C LEU A 135 -13.48 6.21 -11.08
N LEU A 136 -14.39 6.43 -10.15
CA LEU A 136 -14.88 7.74 -9.74
C LEU A 136 -14.58 7.95 -8.24
N GLU A 137 -14.20 9.17 -7.89
CA GLU A 137 -14.12 9.63 -6.51
C GLU A 137 -15.31 10.52 -6.20
N LEU A 138 -15.99 10.26 -5.09
CA LEU A 138 -17.04 11.14 -4.59
C LEU A 138 -16.43 12.20 -3.65
N ASN A 139 -16.61 13.48 -4.00
CA ASN A 139 -16.15 14.60 -3.20
C ASN A 139 -17.29 15.17 -2.36
N LEU A 140 -17.17 15.04 -1.04
CA LEU A 140 -18.19 15.51 -0.11
C LEU A 140 -18.40 17.01 -0.08
N ALA A 141 -17.32 17.78 -0.12
CA ALA A 141 -17.35 19.23 -0.04
C ALA A 141 -17.97 19.89 -1.28
N THR A 142 -18.22 19.12 -2.34
CA THR A 142 -18.85 19.63 -3.58
C THR A 142 -20.04 18.79 -4.05
N GLY A 143 -20.26 17.62 -3.43
CA GLY A 143 -21.24 16.63 -3.88
C GLY A 143 -21.03 16.13 -5.31
N ALA A 144 -19.82 16.28 -5.86
CA ALA A 144 -19.49 15.95 -7.24
C ALA A 144 -18.76 14.60 -7.35
N LEU A 145 -19.01 13.91 -8.46
CA LEU A 145 -18.23 12.75 -8.88
C LEU A 145 -17.10 13.18 -9.79
N LYS A 146 -15.87 12.83 -9.41
CA LYS A 146 -14.67 13.14 -10.17
C LYS A 146 -14.13 11.87 -10.81
N PRO A 147 -14.00 11.79 -12.14
CA PRO A 147 -13.33 10.66 -12.77
C PRO A 147 -11.84 10.67 -12.43
N LEU A 148 -11.32 9.50 -12.08
CA LEU A 148 -9.91 9.28 -11.84
C LEU A 148 -9.23 8.74 -13.13
N PRO A 149 -7.93 9.01 -13.32
CA PRO A 149 -7.19 8.49 -14.48
C PRO A 149 -7.06 6.95 -14.50
N GLU A 150 -7.15 6.33 -13.33
CA GLU A 150 -7.05 4.87 -13.15
C GLU A 150 -8.43 4.20 -13.37
N ARG A 151 -8.42 2.95 -13.86
CA ARG A 151 -9.64 2.13 -14.01
C ARG A 151 -9.93 1.28 -12.77
N ALA A 152 -11.13 0.72 -12.68
CA ALA A 152 -11.59 -0.01 -11.52
C ALA A 152 -10.70 -1.24 -11.19
N VAL A 153 -10.38 -2.09 -12.18
CA VAL A 153 -9.53 -3.29 -11.94
C VAL A 153 -8.10 -2.91 -11.55
N ALA A 154 -7.52 -1.93 -12.24
CA ALA A 154 -6.19 -1.41 -11.92
C ALA A 154 -6.10 -0.91 -10.46
N HIS A 155 -7.13 -0.20 -10.01
CA HIS A 155 -7.24 0.25 -8.62
C HIS A 155 -7.33 -0.91 -7.64
N LEU A 156 -8.17 -1.90 -7.92
CA LEU A 156 -8.31 -3.09 -7.07
C LEU A 156 -6.98 -3.84 -6.93
N ILE A 157 -6.25 -4.07 -8.02
CA ILE A 157 -4.92 -4.70 -7.99
C ILE A 157 -3.97 -3.89 -7.09
N ARG A 158 -3.88 -2.58 -7.31
CA ARG A 158 -3.03 -1.67 -6.52
C ARG A 158 -3.38 -1.70 -5.04
N ALA A 159 -4.66 -1.54 -4.70
CA ALA A 159 -5.14 -1.48 -3.32
C ALA A 159 -4.88 -2.81 -2.61
N THR A 160 -5.18 -3.93 -3.27
CA THR A 160 -4.90 -5.29 -2.76
C THR A 160 -3.43 -5.45 -2.46
N TRP A 161 -2.57 -5.18 -3.44
CA TRP A 161 -1.13 -5.37 -3.30
C TRP A 161 -0.55 -4.47 -2.21
N SER A 162 -0.95 -3.19 -2.18
CA SER A 162 -0.50 -2.22 -1.17
C SER A 162 -0.90 -2.62 0.25
N ARG A 163 -2.10 -3.18 0.40
CA ARG A 163 -2.59 -3.72 1.68
C ARG A 163 -1.79 -4.95 2.07
N VAL A 164 -1.67 -5.89 1.14
CA VAL A 164 -1.02 -7.21 1.32
C VAL A 164 0.49 -7.13 1.52
N MET A 165 1.11 -6.02 1.12
CA MET A 165 2.56 -5.87 1.24
C MET A 165 2.95 -4.69 2.13
N SER A 166 1.99 -4.06 2.82
CA SER A 166 2.21 -2.84 3.62
C SER A 166 3.34 -2.99 4.65
N GLY A 167 3.33 -4.09 5.43
CA GLY A 167 4.37 -4.42 6.41
C GLY A 167 5.68 -4.93 5.81
N ARG A 168 5.75 -5.09 4.48
CA ARG A 168 6.97 -5.48 3.75
C ARG A 168 7.23 -4.50 2.61
N SER A 169 7.23 -3.23 2.97
CA SER A 169 7.41 -2.14 2.02
C SER A 169 8.52 -1.20 2.43
N ALA A 170 9.10 -0.52 1.46
CA ALA A 170 10.05 0.55 1.66
C ALA A 170 9.69 1.73 0.76
N GLY A 171 10.00 2.93 1.23
CA GLY A 171 9.84 4.14 0.44
C GLY A 171 10.92 4.29 -0.63
N ILE A 172 10.55 4.88 -1.76
CA ILE A 172 11.51 5.34 -2.78
C ILE A 172 11.04 6.66 -3.39
N VAL A 173 11.98 7.57 -3.66
CA VAL A 173 11.70 8.86 -4.32
C VAL A 173 12.56 9.01 -5.56
N ASN A 174 12.05 9.69 -6.59
CA ASN A 174 12.80 10.09 -7.78
C ASN A 174 13.49 8.98 -8.59
N LEU A 175 13.20 7.72 -8.30
CA LEU A 175 13.53 6.58 -9.14
C LEU A 175 12.25 6.00 -9.71
N ARG A 176 12.26 5.79 -11.03
CA ARG A 176 11.23 4.99 -11.67
C ARG A 176 11.44 3.52 -11.29
N ALA A 177 10.36 2.76 -11.21
CA ALA A 177 10.47 1.32 -11.13
C ALA A 177 11.09 0.81 -12.45
N GLU A 178 12.35 0.41 -12.41
CA GLU A 178 13.08 -0.17 -13.54
C GLU A 178 13.09 -1.70 -13.37
N GLY A 179 12.24 -2.41 -14.12
CA GLY A 179 12.11 -3.86 -13.99
C GLY A 179 11.19 -4.49 -15.03
N GLU A 180 10.97 -5.80 -14.93
CA GLU A 180 10.02 -6.55 -15.78
C GLU A 180 8.58 -6.18 -15.40
N GLN A 181 7.79 -5.69 -16.35
CA GLN A 181 6.37 -5.44 -16.14
C GLN A 181 5.59 -6.76 -16.11
N VAL A 182 4.88 -7.04 -15.00
CA VAL A 182 4.33 -8.39 -14.76
C VAL A 182 2.83 -8.53 -15.02
N LEU A 183 2.08 -7.42 -15.08
CA LEU A 183 0.62 -7.41 -15.23
C LEU A 183 0.12 -6.49 -16.36
N GLU A 184 0.95 -6.19 -17.36
CA GLU A 184 0.68 -5.20 -18.42
C GLU A 184 -0.76 -5.13 -18.97
N PRO A 185 -1.43 -6.25 -19.31
CA PRO A 185 -2.77 -6.20 -19.91
C PRO A 185 -3.86 -5.64 -18.97
N VAL A 186 -3.65 -5.67 -17.65
CA VAL A 186 -4.63 -5.26 -16.63
C VAL A 186 -4.10 -4.19 -15.69
N PHE A 187 -2.79 -4.12 -15.52
CA PHE A 187 -2.11 -3.20 -14.63
C PHE A 187 -0.62 -3.06 -14.98
N SER A 188 -0.26 -2.02 -15.71
CA SER A 188 1.15 -1.75 -16.04
C SER A 188 1.97 -1.21 -14.87
N GLY A 189 1.34 -0.86 -13.75
CA GLY A 189 2.01 -0.25 -12.60
C GLY A 189 2.81 -1.21 -11.72
N LEU A 190 2.81 -2.53 -11.97
CA LEU A 190 3.54 -3.51 -11.17
C LEU A 190 4.77 -4.03 -11.93
N TYR A 191 5.94 -3.83 -11.32
CA TYR A 191 7.24 -4.20 -11.86
C TYR A 191 7.94 -5.18 -10.93
N ARG A 192 8.60 -6.19 -11.50
CA ARG A 192 9.56 -7.04 -10.79
C ARG A 192 10.96 -6.44 -10.96
N LEU A 193 11.55 -6.00 -9.85
CA LEU A 193 12.85 -5.31 -9.84
C LEU A 193 14.00 -6.29 -9.61
N ALA A 194 13.76 -7.30 -8.76
CA ALA A 194 14.67 -8.40 -8.46
C ALA A 194 13.86 -9.59 -7.92
N GLU A 195 14.51 -10.70 -7.61
CA GLU A 195 13.84 -11.84 -6.97
C GLU A 195 13.22 -11.43 -5.63
N GLY A 196 11.90 -11.60 -5.51
CA GLY A 196 11.15 -11.22 -4.31
C GLY A 196 11.09 -9.72 -4.05
N ILE A 197 11.38 -8.87 -5.04
CA ILE A 197 11.24 -7.41 -4.92
C ILE A 197 10.41 -6.87 -6.08
N SER A 198 9.35 -6.15 -5.74
CA SER A 198 8.42 -5.55 -6.68
C SER A 198 8.27 -4.06 -6.44
N GLY A 199 8.19 -3.27 -7.51
CA GLY A 199 7.88 -1.84 -7.46
C GLY A 199 6.44 -1.59 -7.88
N LEU A 200 5.77 -0.66 -7.19
CA LEU A 200 4.41 -0.23 -7.53
C LEU A 200 4.39 1.26 -7.91
N ASP A 201 4.13 1.51 -9.18
CA ASP A 201 4.01 2.85 -9.75
C ASP A 201 2.53 3.26 -9.87
N SER A 202 2.28 4.57 -9.73
CA SER A 202 1.01 5.17 -10.12
C SER A 202 0.79 4.90 -11.62
N GLY A 203 -0.40 4.40 -11.96
CA GLY A 203 -0.70 3.78 -13.26
C GLY A 203 -0.47 4.70 -14.47
N PRO A 204 -0.65 4.18 -15.69
CA PRO A 204 -0.50 4.98 -16.90
C PRO A 204 -1.54 6.11 -16.88
N GLY A 205 -1.08 7.36 -16.81
CA GLY A 205 -1.95 8.55 -16.66
C GLY A 205 -1.95 9.21 -15.29
N ALA A 206 -1.13 8.74 -14.34
CA ALA A 206 -0.88 9.50 -13.11
C ALA A 206 -0.37 10.91 -13.47
N ALA A 207 -0.99 11.94 -12.90
CA ALA A 207 -0.64 13.32 -13.19
C ALA A 207 0.85 13.56 -12.94
N ALA A 208 1.49 14.40 -13.76
CA ALA A 208 2.94 14.65 -13.69
C ALA A 208 3.40 15.11 -12.30
N ASN A 209 2.51 15.69 -11.49
CA ASN A 209 2.72 16.06 -10.09
C ASN A 209 2.81 14.86 -9.11
N THR A 210 2.64 13.63 -9.58
CA THR A 210 3.01 12.40 -8.84
C THR A 210 4.50 12.08 -8.97
N GLN A 211 5.25 12.81 -9.81
CA GLN A 211 6.71 12.88 -9.72
C GLN A 211 7.10 13.54 -8.40
N GLY A 212 8.00 12.93 -7.64
CA GLY A 212 8.41 13.39 -6.29
C GLY A 212 7.59 12.78 -5.13
N MET A 213 6.49 12.07 -5.38
CA MET A 213 5.80 11.33 -4.31
C MET A 213 6.56 10.04 -3.95
N LEU A 214 6.61 9.73 -2.64
CA LEU A 214 7.12 8.48 -2.12
C LEU A 214 6.40 7.30 -2.76
N ARG A 215 7.08 6.59 -3.65
CA ARG A 215 6.63 5.31 -4.20
C ARG A 215 6.97 4.20 -3.21
N ARG A 216 6.37 3.03 -3.41
CA ARG A 216 6.60 1.87 -2.55
C ARG A 216 7.26 0.75 -3.34
N PHE A 217 8.37 0.30 -2.81
CA PHE A 217 8.89 -1.03 -3.10
C PHE A 217 8.33 -2.00 -2.10
N PHE A 218 8.08 -3.22 -2.56
CA PHE A 218 7.58 -4.32 -1.78
C PHE A 218 8.57 -5.47 -1.88
N PHE A 219 8.79 -6.15 -0.76
CA PHE A 219 9.73 -7.24 -0.68
C PHE A 219 9.12 -8.45 0.01
N ASP A 220 9.52 -9.65 -0.40
CA ASP A 220 9.06 -10.87 0.25
C ASP A 220 9.85 -11.15 1.53
N ASP A 221 11.13 -10.72 1.56
CA ASP A 221 12.03 -10.90 2.68
C ASP A 221 12.90 -9.65 2.89
N PHE A 222 13.09 -9.28 4.17
CA PHE A 222 13.86 -8.10 4.57
C PHE A 222 15.33 -8.19 4.14
N GLU A 223 15.97 -9.35 4.26
CA GLU A 223 17.39 -9.52 3.92
C GLU A 223 17.63 -9.35 2.42
N ARG A 224 16.68 -9.81 1.59
CA ARG A 224 16.71 -9.58 0.15
C ARG A 224 16.62 -8.09 -0.20
N TYR A 225 15.78 -7.33 0.53
CA TYR A 225 15.72 -5.88 0.34
C TYR A 225 17.05 -5.21 0.71
N ILE A 226 17.66 -5.59 1.84
CA ILE A 226 18.97 -5.06 2.25
C ILE A 226 20.05 -5.38 1.20
N GLU A 227 20.10 -6.61 0.70
CA GLU A 227 21.02 -7.02 -0.35
C GLU A 227 20.80 -6.22 -1.65
N PHE A 228 19.54 -6.04 -2.06
CA PHE A 228 19.19 -5.27 -3.24
C PHE A 228 19.66 -3.81 -3.16
N VAL A 229 19.49 -3.15 -2.00
CA VAL A 229 19.96 -1.78 -1.78
C VAL A 229 21.49 -1.73 -1.74
N LEU A 230 22.14 -2.67 -1.05
CA LEU A 230 23.60 -2.78 -1.01
C LEU A 230 24.22 -3.05 -2.39
N GLY A 231 23.47 -3.63 -3.33
CA GLY A 231 23.88 -3.82 -4.72
C GLY A 231 23.70 -2.61 -5.63
N GLN A 232 23.03 -1.53 -5.19
CA GLN A 232 22.79 -0.36 -6.04
C GLN A 232 24.04 0.51 -6.22
N PRO A 233 24.22 1.20 -7.35
CA PRO A 233 25.24 2.25 -7.49
C PRO A 233 25.08 3.36 -6.43
N ASP A 234 26.17 3.96 -5.96
CA ASP A 234 26.15 5.03 -4.94
C ASP A 234 25.19 6.17 -5.30
N ALA A 235 25.18 6.57 -6.57
CA ALA A 235 24.31 7.63 -7.08
C ALA A 235 22.80 7.33 -6.92
N ARG A 236 22.41 6.07 -6.72
CA ARG A 236 21.01 5.66 -6.52
C ARG A 236 20.62 5.55 -5.05
N LEU A 237 21.57 5.47 -4.11
CA LEU A 237 21.27 5.17 -2.71
C LEU A 237 20.37 6.22 -2.04
N SER A 238 20.61 7.51 -2.32
CA SER A 238 19.85 8.64 -1.75
C SER A 238 18.34 8.58 -2.02
N HIS A 239 17.91 7.77 -2.97
CA HIS A 239 16.52 7.60 -3.35
C HIS A 239 15.77 6.58 -2.50
N PHE A 240 16.47 5.70 -1.80
CA PHE A 240 15.88 4.62 -0.99
C PHE A 240 15.61 5.09 0.44
N PHE A 241 14.57 4.53 1.05
CA PHE A 241 14.19 4.82 2.43
C PHE A 241 14.16 3.55 3.27
N ARG A 242 14.19 3.77 4.58
CA ARG A 242 13.99 2.76 5.61
C ARG A 242 12.83 1.82 5.26
N PRO A 243 13.06 0.51 5.23
CA PRO A 243 11.98 -0.47 5.08
C PRO A 243 11.12 -0.53 6.33
N ALA A 244 9.90 -1.02 6.19
CA ALA A 244 9.13 -1.57 7.30
C ALA A 244 9.90 -2.76 7.91
N GLY A 245 9.81 -2.92 9.22
CA GLY A 245 10.55 -3.94 9.97
C GLY A 245 10.38 -3.74 11.48
N GLN A 246 11.19 -4.45 12.27
CA GLN A 246 11.23 -4.21 13.71
C GLN A 246 12.11 -3.02 14.01
N LEU A 247 11.51 -1.99 14.61
CA LEU A 247 12.19 -0.77 14.99
C LEU A 247 12.70 -0.88 16.43
N VAL A 248 13.96 -0.51 16.61
CA VAL A 248 14.62 -0.30 17.89
C VAL A 248 15.16 1.12 17.88
N VAL A 249 14.78 1.93 18.88
CA VAL A 249 15.32 3.28 19.03
C VAL A 249 16.52 3.22 19.97
N LEU A 250 17.67 3.65 19.47
CA LEU A 250 18.92 3.66 20.22
C LEU A 250 19.17 5.03 20.83
N GLU A 251 19.67 5.03 22.07
CA GLU A 251 20.25 6.23 22.68
C GLU A 251 21.40 6.76 21.81
N PRO A 252 21.68 8.08 21.84
CA PRO A 252 22.71 8.69 21.00
C PRO A 252 24.06 8.01 21.14
N ASN A 253 24.54 7.39 20.06
CA ASN A 253 25.80 6.66 20.05
C ASN A 253 26.55 6.85 18.73
N GLN A 254 27.84 7.19 18.81
CA GLN A 254 28.67 7.43 17.63
C GLN A 254 28.93 6.17 16.79
N ARG A 255 28.93 4.98 17.40
CA ARG A 255 29.24 3.73 16.69
C ARG A 255 28.21 3.41 15.62
N LEU A 256 26.92 3.65 15.92
CA LEU A 256 25.79 3.39 15.02
C LEU A 256 25.12 4.69 14.56
N ASP A 257 25.80 5.83 14.64
CA ASP A 257 25.32 7.06 14.03
C ASP A 257 25.34 6.88 12.49
N PRO A 258 24.21 6.96 11.77
CA PRO A 258 24.19 6.76 10.32
C PRO A 258 25.10 7.74 9.53
N GLU A 259 25.46 8.89 10.10
CA GLU A 259 26.38 9.84 9.49
C GLU A 259 27.86 9.41 9.66
N HIS A 260 28.17 8.80 10.82
CA HIS A 260 29.53 8.51 11.27
C HIS A 260 29.83 7.02 11.52
N VAL A 261 28.90 6.13 11.15
CA VAL A 261 28.98 4.69 11.46
C VAL A 261 30.32 4.13 11.02
N SER A 262 31.03 3.56 12.01
CA SER A 262 32.38 3.04 11.84
C SER A 262 32.41 1.52 11.64
N GLU A 263 31.26 0.86 11.79
CA GLU A 263 31.12 -0.58 11.59
C GLU A 263 31.37 -0.95 10.10
N PRO A 264 32.26 -1.91 9.81
CA PRO A 264 32.58 -2.29 8.44
C PRO A 264 31.37 -2.79 7.65
N GLY A 265 31.33 -2.48 6.35
CA GLY A 265 30.29 -2.97 5.44
C GLY A 265 29.01 -2.12 5.40
N PHE A 266 28.95 -1.02 6.15
CA PHE A 266 27.86 -0.04 6.01
C PHE A 266 28.10 0.92 4.85
N ARG A 267 27.06 1.14 4.06
CA ARG A 267 26.98 2.22 3.05
C ARG A 267 26.13 3.33 3.62
N ARG A 268 26.67 4.55 3.60
CA ARG A 268 26.07 5.76 4.18
C ARG A 268 25.57 6.68 3.08
N PHE A 269 24.44 7.33 3.30
CA PHE A 269 23.86 8.29 2.36
C PHE A 269 22.85 9.19 3.05
N THR A 270 22.54 10.31 2.42
CA THR A 270 21.47 11.22 2.85
C THR A 270 20.33 11.16 1.87
N SER A 271 19.12 11.00 2.38
CA SER A 271 17.88 11.08 1.61
C SER A 271 17.11 12.33 2.00
N ARG A 272 16.40 12.92 1.05
CA ARG A 272 15.68 14.18 1.22
C ARG A 272 14.24 14.02 0.76
N SER A 273 13.28 14.55 1.52
CA SER A 273 11.89 14.64 1.04
C SER A 273 11.71 15.85 0.17
N GLU A 274 10.89 15.69 -0.85
CA GLU A 274 10.40 16.81 -1.65
C GLU A 274 9.01 17.23 -1.14
N GLY A 275 8.78 18.54 -1.03
CA GLY A 275 7.53 19.10 -0.52
C GLY A 275 7.73 20.40 0.28
N LEU A 276 6.65 20.88 0.89
CA LEU A 276 6.63 22.14 1.67
C LEU A 276 7.53 22.09 2.93
N ILE A 277 7.79 20.89 3.46
CA ILE A 277 8.73 20.67 4.56
C ILE A 277 9.80 19.69 4.06
N VAL A 278 10.99 20.22 3.79
CA VAL A 278 12.16 19.43 3.42
C VAL A 278 12.76 18.86 4.68
N LYS A 279 12.85 17.53 4.78
CA LYS A 279 13.57 16.83 5.84
C LYS A 279 14.72 16.05 5.23
N ASP A 280 15.89 16.18 5.87
CA ASP A 280 17.06 15.36 5.57
C ASP A 280 17.11 14.18 6.54
N TRP A 281 17.23 12.99 5.97
CA TRP A 281 17.44 11.74 6.68
C TRP A 281 18.86 11.25 6.42
N PHE A 282 19.62 11.09 7.49
CA PHE A 282 20.89 10.40 7.47
C PHE A 282 20.60 8.91 7.58
N GLN A 283 21.07 8.15 6.61
CA GLN A 283 20.80 6.73 6.51
C GLN A 283 22.09 5.94 6.35
N ALA A 284 22.12 4.76 6.95
CA ALA A 284 23.16 3.79 6.69
C ALA A 284 22.56 2.39 6.60
N VAL A 285 22.99 1.63 5.61
CA VAL A 285 22.54 0.25 5.38
C VAL A 285 23.74 -0.67 5.36
N GLY A 286 23.66 -1.80 6.04
CA GLY A 286 24.79 -2.70 6.20
C GLY A 286 24.40 -4.04 6.82
N ARG A 287 25.41 -4.75 7.33
CA ARG A 287 25.22 -6.01 8.05
C ARG A 287 25.99 -6.00 9.37
N ILE A 288 25.37 -6.55 10.41
CA ILE A 288 26.00 -6.80 11.71
C ILE A 288 25.88 -8.29 11.99
N GLU A 289 27.00 -8.98 12.19
CA GLU A 289 27.04 -10.44 12.38
C GLU A 289 26.20 -11.22 11.34
N GLY A 290 26.19 -10.72 10.08
CA GLY A 290 25.43 -11.30 8.98
C GLY A 290 23.96 -10.86 8.89
N MET A 291 23.40 -10.22 9.92
CA MET A 291 22.03 -9.68 9.92
C MET A 291 21.96 -8.37 9.14
N GLY A 292 20.99 -8.21 8.25
CA GLY A 292 20.74 -6.96 7.56
C GLY A 292 20.21 -5.89 8.51
N VAL A 293 20.78 -4.69 8.44
CA VAL A 293 20.47 -3.57 9.33
C VAL A 293 20.27 -2.30 8.52
N TRP A 294 19.22 -1.56 8.87
CA TRP A 294 19.02 -0.18 8.43
C TRP A 294 19.11 0.76 9.62
N LEU A 295 19.91 1.82 9.51
CA LEU A 295 20.03 2.90 10.47
C LEU A 295 19.46 4.17 9.83
N GLN A 296 18.62 4.89 10.57
CA GLN A 296 18.07 6.16 10.12
C GLN A 296 18.05 7.18 11.27
N ARG A 297 18.37 8.43 10.96
CA ARG A 297 18.23 9.57 11.88
C ARG A 297 17.78 10.79 11.09
N THR A 298 16.91 11.62 11.67
CA THR A 298 16.59 12.93 11.08
C THR A 298 17.59 13.99 11.55
N GLN A 299 17.78 15.07 10.80
CA GLN A 299 18.75 16.13 11.17
C GLN A 299 18.58 16.72 12.57
N HIS A 300 17.35 16.69 13.13
CA HIS A 300 17.06 17.27 14.44
C HIS A 300 16.96 16.23 15.55
N ASP A 301 17.05 14.95 15.22
CA ASP A 301 16.97 13.86 16.17
C ASP A 301 18.37 13.44 16.61
N ARG A 302 18.52 13.10 17.89
CA ARG A 302 19.75 12.55 18.43
C ARG A 302 19.72 11.03 18.46
N SER A 303 18.52 10.45 18.50
CA SER A 303 18.29 9.02 18.58
C SER A 303 18.40 8.40 17.19
N VAL A 304 18.75 7.11 17.15
CA VAL A 304 18.90 6.37 15.89
C VAL A 304 17.84 5.30 15.80
N ASP A 305 17.06 5.34 14.72
CA ASP A 305 16.20 4.24 14.32
C ASP A 305 17.06 3.10 13.77
N LEU A 306 17.10 1.98 14.48
CA LEU A 306 17.66 0.72 13.99
C LEU A 306 16.52 -0.20 13.56
N VAL A 307 16.53 -0.63 12.30
CA VAL A 307 15.53 -1.55 11.75
C VAL A 307 16.18 -2.86 11.31
N VAL A 308 15.57 -3.96 11.74
CA VAL A 308 15.95 -5.33 11.39
C VAL A 308 14.74 -6.16 10.98
N ALA A 309 15.02 -7.30 10.37
CA ALA A 309 14.00 -8.33 10.15
C ALA A 309 13.41 -8.82 11.50
N PRO A 310 12.12 -9.19 11.56
CA PRO A 310 11.50 -9.70 12.80
C PRO A 310 12.27 -10.84 13.47
N ARG A 311 12.75 -11.81 12.68
CA ARG A 311 13.55 -12.94 13.17
C ARG A 311 14.90 -12.55 13.80
N ASN A 312 15.39 -11.34 13.51
CA ASN A 312 16.71 -10.88 13.96
C ASN A 312 16.62 -9.96 15.19
N LEU A 313 15.42 -9.66 15.70
CA LEU A 313 15.25 -8.73 16.83
C LEU A 313 16.00 -9.20 18.09
N GLU A 314 15.79 -10.44 18.52
CA GLU A 314 16.43 -10.98 19.73
C GLU A 314 17.95 -11.17 19.60
N PRO A 315 18.48 -11.73 18.48
CA PRO A 315 19.92 -11.73 18.22
C PRO A 315 20.52 -10.31 18.21
N MET A 316 19.82 -9.35 17.61
CA MET A 316 20.26 -7.94 17.58
C MET A 316 20.29 -7.34 18.99
N ARG A 317 19.25 -7.54 19.80
CA ARG A 317 19.21 -7.09 21.21
C ARG A 317 20.40 -7.65 22.01
N THR A 318 20.68 -8.94 21.84
CA THR A 318 21.83 -9.59 22.47
C THR A 318 23.14 -8.95 22.04
N TRP A 319 23.28 -8.66 20.73
CA TRP A 319 24.46 -7.96 20.22
C TRP A 319 24.59 -6.54 20.77
N LEU A 320 23.50 -5.77 20.83
CA LEU A 320 23.49 -4.40 21.38
C LEU A 320 23.93 -4.40 22.84
N GLN A 321 23.37 -5.28 23.67
CA GLN A 321 23.73 -5.44 25.08
C GLN A 321 25.21 -5.82 25.26
N ARG A 322 25.68 -6.82 24.50
CA ARG A 322 27.10 -7.24 24.51
C ARG A 322 28.06 -6.11 24.16
N ASN A 323 27.61 -5.12 23.39
CA ASN A 323 28.40 -3.98 22.94
C ASN A 323 28.11 -2.70 23.74
N GLY A 324 27.35 -2.78 24.85
CA GLY A 324 27.06 -1.66 25.73
C GLY A 324 26.21 -0.57 25.07
N LEU A 325 25.31 -0.93 24.15
CA LEU A 325 24.40 -0.02 23.48
C LEU A 325 23.02 -0.07 24.15
N GLU A 326 22.57 1.07 24.67
CA GLU A 326 21.30 1.21 25.40
C GLU A 326 20.13 1.55 24.47
N LEU A 327 18.94 1.06 24.83
CA LEU A 327 17.69 1.29 24.10
C LEU A 327 16.92 2.44 24.76
N GLU A 328 16.41 3.38 23.97
CA GLU A 328 15.58 4.48 24.48
C GLU A 328 14.13 4.03 24.71
N LEU A 329 13.56 3.25 23.78
CA LEU A 329 12.15 2.81 23.79
C LEU A 329 11.98 1.40 23.21
N GLU A 330 11.03 0.63 23.77
CA GLU A 330 10.67 -0.70 23.25
C GLU A 330 9.63 -0.64 22.11
N VAL A 331 10.07 -1.19 20.97
CA VAL A 331 9.40 -1.83 19.83
C VAL A 331 7.93 -1.46 19.56
N GLU A 332 7.74 -0.71 18.46
CA GLU A 332 6.48 -0.73 17.71
C GLU A 332 6.44 -2.02 16.86
N THR A 333 5.79 -3.07 17.39
CA THR A 333 5.54 -4.29 16.62
C THR A 333 4.39 -4.04 15.66
N GLN A 334 4.67 -3.96 14.36
CA GLN A 334 3.58 -4.05 13.39
C GLN A 334 3.05 -5.49 13.38
N PRO A 335 1.73 -5.72 13.60
CA PRO A 335 1.17 -7.06 13.59
C PRO A 335 1.40 -7.71 12.23
N ASP A 336 2.04 -8.88 12.27
CA ASP A 336 2.35 -9.67 11.09
C ASP A 336 1.10 -10.43 10.63
N ILE A 337 0.24 -9.76 9.86
CA ILE A 337 -0.89 -10.42 9.15
C ILE A 337 -0.41 -11.48 8.13
N TRP A 338 0.91 -11.65 7.95
CA TRP A 338 1.58 -12.64 7.10
C TRP A 338 1.98 -13.92 7.85
N SER A 339 1.88 -13.94 9.18
CA SER A 339 2.11 -15.14 10.00
C SER A 339 0.78 -15.83 10.38
N GLU A 340 0.77 -17.16 10.48
CA GLU A 340 -0.35 -17.85 11.15
C GLU A 340 -0.42 -17.34 12.60
N PRO A 341 -1.62 -17.17 13.18
CA PRO A 341 -1.68 -16.92 14.61
C PRO A 341 -0.98 -18.09 15.30
N VAL A 342 -0.07 -17.80 16.22
CA VAL A 342 0.48 -18.83 17.11
C VAL A 342 -0.73 -19.41 17.85
N THR A 343 -1.12 -20.63 17.50
CA THR A 343 -2.19 -21.39 18.14
C THR A 343 -1.74 -21.96 19.47
#